data_AF-A0A3Q9VWE5-F1
#
_entry.id   AF-A0A3Q9VWE5-F1
#
_cell.length_a   1.000
_cell.length_b   1.000
_cell.length_c   1.000
_cell.angle_alpha   90.00
_cell.angle_beta   90.00
_cell.angle_gamma   90.00
#
_symmetry.space_group_name_H-M   'P 1'
#
loop_
_entity.id
_entity.type
_entity.pdbx_description
1 polymer ?
#
loop_
_entity_poly.entity_id
_entity_poly.type
_entity_poly.pdbx_seq_one_letter_code
_entity_poly.pdbx_strand_id
1 'polypeptide(L)'
;MVLFTKTTDFQAISLNPFDFIKADTRTIQEAVLNIIYFIPLGGLYCINTDFKQFVIVSLVTLLGIETIQFIFYLGTFAISDIILNFLGCLIGYYCCWEIKRRLS
;
A
#
# COMPACT_ATOMS: atom_id res chain seq x y z
N MET A 1 -7.99 -10.89 8.32
CA MET A 1 -8.08 -11.16 9.79
C MET A 1 -8.95 -12.40 10.04
N VAL A 2 -8.32 -13.57 10.23
CA VAL A 2 -8.97 -14.75 10.84
C VAL A 2 -8.41 -14.84 12.25
N LEU A 3 -9.29 -14.72 13.24
CA LEU A 3 -8.92 -14.47 14.63
C LEU A 3 -8.22 -15.65 15.32
N PHE A 4 -8.31 -16.88 14.81
CA PHE A 4 -7.76 -18.06 15.48
C PHE A 4 -7.48 -19.21 14.51
N THR A 5 -6.34 -19.18 13.82
CA THR A 5 -5.53 -20.37 13.46
C THR A 5 -4.42 -19.98 12.49
N LYS A 6 -3.28 -19.55 13.05
CA LYS A 6 -2.00 -19.99 12.53
C LYS A 6 -0.98 -19.97 13.67
N THR A 7 -0.39 -21.14 13.85
CA THR A 7 0.80 -21.51 14.61
C THR A 7 1.72 -20.33 14.91
N THR A 8 2.03 -20.20 16.20
CA THR A 8 3.21 -19.58 16.79
C THR A 8 4.35 -19.34 15.80
N ASP A 9 4.46 -18.11 15.29
CA ASP A 9 5.73 -17.41 15.11
C ASP A 9 5.45 -15.90 14.95
N PHE A 10 5.79 -15.17 16.01
CA PHE A 10 6.34 -13.82 16.07
C PHE A 10 6.21 -12.93 14.83
N GLN A 11 5.60 -11.74 14.99
CA GLN A 11 5.89 -10.51 14.22
C GLN A 11 6.75 -10.75 12.97
N ALA A 12 6.16 -11.30 11.91
CA ALA A 12 6.93 -11.65 10.74
C ALA A 12 7.27 -10.34 10.01
N ILE A 13 8.55 -10.06 9.84
CA ILE A 13 9.02 -9.00 8.96
C ILE A 13 9.30 -9.68 7.62
N SER A 14 8.39 -9.50 6.66
CA SER A 14 8.58 -10.05 5.31
C SER A 14 9.32 -9.04 4.45
N LEU A 15 10.63 -9.25 4.30
CA LEU A 15 11.46 -8.43 3.42
C LEU A 15 11.42 -8.89 1.96
N ASN A 16 10.61 -9.89 1.63
CA ASN A 16 10.48 -10.38 0.26
C ASN A 16 9.54 -9.47 -0.54
N PRO A 17 10.04 -8.74 -1.56
CA PRO A 17 9.21 -7.83 -2.34
C PRO A 17 8.17 -8.56 -3.20
N PHE A 18 8.39 -9.86 -3.49
CA PHE A 18 7.53 -10.69 -4.34
C PHE A 18 6.81 -11.80 -3.57
N ASP A 19 6.63 -11.62 -2.26
CA ASP A 19 5.97 -12.62 -1.41
C ASP A 19 4.54 -12.92 -1.90
N PHE A 20 3.84 -11.90 -2.43
CA PHE A 20 2.51 -12.01 -3.03
C PHE A 20 2.41 -12.95 -4.23
N ILE A 21 3.51 -13.23 -4.96
CA ILE A 21 3.51 -14.10 -6.16
C ILE A 21 3.46 -15.58 -5.78
N LYS A 22 4.06 -15.94 -4.64
CA LYS A 22 4.06 -17.33 -4.14
C LYS A 22 2.86 -17.65 -3.27
N ALA A 23 2.01 -16.66 -3.01
CA ALA A 23 1.05 -16.70 -1.93
C ALA A 23 -0.36 -17.11 -2.37
N ASP A 24 -1.09 -17.64 -1.40
CA ASP A 24 -2.45 -18.19 -1.49
C ASP A 24 -3.46 -17.17 -2.04
N THR A 25 -4.63 -17.63 -2.49
CA THR A 25 -5.71 -16.77 -3.03
C THR A 25 -6.08 -15.63 -2.07
N ARG A 26 -5.99 -15.87 -0.75
CA ARG A 26 -6.23 -14.84 0.28
C ARG A 26 -5.23 -13.69 0.22
N THR A 27 -3.95 -13.98 0.03
CA THR A 27 -2.90 -12.95 -0.05
C THR A 27 -3.02 -12.13 -1.32
N ILE A 28 -3.45 -12.75 -2.42
CA ILE A 28 -3.77 -12.01 -3.66
C ILE A 28 -4.96 -11.07 -3.44
N GLN A 29 -5.99 -11.51 -2.73
CA GLN A 29 -7.13 -10.64 -2.39
C GLN A 29 -6.69 -9.45 -1.52
N GLU A 30 -5.88 -9.69 -0.49
CA GLU A 30 -5.32 -8.64 0.36
C GLU A 30 -4.48 -7.65 -0.45
N ALA A 31 -3.62 -8.15 -1.34
CA ALA A 31 -2.80 -7.34 -2.24
C ALA A 31 -3.65 -6.44 -3.16
N VAL A 32 -4.73 -6.99 -3.74
CA VAL A 32 -5.64 -6.22 -4.60
C VAL A 32 -6.40 -5.17 -3.80
N LEU A 33 -6.89 -5.51 -2.61
CA LEU A 33 -7.57 -4.56 -1.72
C LEU A 33 -6.65 -3.42 -1.31
N ASN A 34 -5.41 -3.74 -0.94
CA ASN A 34 -4.35 -2.78 -0.64
C ASN A 34 -4.21 -1.77 -1.78
N ILE A 35 -4.02 -2.22 -3.02
CA ILE A 35 -3.97 -1.32 -4.20
C ILE A 35 -5.22 -0.42 -4.25
N ILE A 36 -6.42 -0.99 -4.17
CA ILE A 36 -7.69 -0.26 -4.33
C ILE A 36 -7.86 0.82 -3.25
N TYR A 37 -7.54 0.52 -1.98
CA TYR A 37 -7.69 1.46 -0.88
C TYR A 37 -6.78 2.70 -1.01
N PHE A 38 -5.61 2.53 -1.64
CA PHE A 38 -4.63 3.61 -1.79
C PHE A 38 -4.81 4.48 -3.04
N ILE A 39 -5.67 4.08 -3.99
CA ILE A 39 -6.05 4.90 -5.16
C ILE A 39 -6.59 6.29 -4.75
N PRO A 40 -7.63 6.42 -3.90
CA PRO A 40 -8.14 7.73 -3.52
C PRO A 40 -7.10 8.59 -2.80
N LEU A 41 -6.20 7.98 -2.01
CA LEU A 41 -5.11 8.69 -1.34
C LEU A 41 -4.12 9.28 -2.34
N GLY A 42 -3.72 8.52 -3.36
CA GLY A 42 -2.86 9.00 -4.44
C GLY A 42 -3.48 10.13 -5.26
N GLY A 43 -4.79 10.04 -5.52
CA GLY A 43 -5.55 11.11 -6.17
C GLY A 43 -5.57 12.40 -5.34
N LEU A 44 -5.73 12.30 -4.02
CA LEU A 44 -5.70 13.44 -3.11
C LEU A 44 -4.35 14.17 -3.16
N TYR A 45 -3.24 13.42 -3.19
CA TYR A 45 -1.91 14.01 -3.30
C TYR A 45 -1.70 14.77 -4.61
N CYS A 46 -2.24 14.27 -5.72
CA CYS A 46 -2.15 14.94 -7.03
C CYS A 46 -2.77 16.35 -7.04
N ILE A 47 -3.70 16.65 -6.11
CA ILE A 47 -4.33 17.98 -6.06
C ILE A 47 -3.31 19.06 -5.68
N ASN A 48 -2.43 18.80 -4.71
CA ASN A 48 -1.59 19.82 -4.05
C ASN A 48 -0.08 19.53 -4.08
N THR A 49 0.39 18.47 -4.75
CA THR A 49 1.82 18.13 -4.77
C THR A 49 2.36 17.83 -6.16
N ASP A 50 3.59 18.25 -6.41
CA ASP A 50 4.39 17.82 -7.57
C ASP A 50 4.76 16.34 -7.45
N PHE A 51 5.07 15.70 -8.59
CA PHE A 51 5.41 14.26 -8.63
C PHE A 51 6.53 13.87 -7.65
N LYS A 52 7.55 14.72 -7.46
CA LYS A 52 8.64 14.47 -6.49
C LYS A 52 8.14 14.48 -5.04
N GLN A 53 7.28 15.45 -4.70
CA GLN A 53 6.70 15.56 -3.37
C GLN A 53 5.73 14.39 -3.12
N PHE A 54 4.94 14.02 -4.11
CA PHE A 54 4.09 12.84 -4.07
C PHE A 54 4.87 11.58 -3.73
N VAL A 55 6.00 11.31 -4.39
CA VAL A 55 6.83 10.12 -4.11
C VAL A 55 7.33 10.12 -2.66
N ILE A 56 7.82 11.26 -2.16
CA ILE A 56 8.33 11.35 -0.78
C ILE A 56 7.19 11.17 0.23
N VAL A 57 6.09 11.90 0.07
CA VAL A 57 4.95 11.88 1.00
C VAL A 57 4.27 10.52 1.02
N SER A 58 4.08 9.90 -0.16
CA SER A 58 3.52 8.55 -0.24
C SER A 58 4.43 7.54 0.44
N LEU A 59 5.74 7.51 0.16
CA LEU A 59 6.66 6.56 0.82
C LEU A 59 6.69 6.72 2.35
N VAL A 60 6.74 7.96 2.85
CA VAL A 60 6.68 8.22 4.29
C VAL A 60 5.35 7.77 4.90
N THR A 61 4.24 8.03 4.21
CA THR A 61 2.90 7.63 4.67
C THR A 61 2.75 6.11 4.70
N LEU A 62 3.20 5.43 3.65
CA LEU A 62 3.14 3.97 3.54
C LEU A 62 4.00 3.29 4.60
N LEU A 63 5.23 3.77 4.81
CA LEU A 63 6.09 3.30 5.89
C LEU A 63 5.44 3.53 7.26
N GLY A 64 4.80 4.69 7.46
CA GLY A 64 4.07 5.01 8.69
C GLY A 64 2.91 4.05 8.93
N ILE A 65 2.09 3.78 7.92
CA ILE A 65 0.93 2.88 8.02
C ILE A 65 1.39 1.45 8.37
N GLU A 66 2.38 0.91 7.65
CA GLU A 66 2.92 -0.43 7.91
C GLU A 66 3.55 -0.51 9.30
N THR A 67 4.27 0.54 9.72
CA THR A 67 4.86 0.61 11.07
C THR A 67 3.78 0.64 12.15
N ILE A 68 2.70 1.40 11.96
CA ILE A 68 1.56 1.42 12.88
C ILE A 68 0.89 0.04 12.92
N GLN A 69 0.62 -0.57 11.78
CA GLN A 69 0.03 -1.91 11.71
C GLN A 69 0.90 -2.95 12.43
N PHE A 70 2.22 -2.83 12.32
CA PHE A 70 3.18 -3.69 13.01
C PHE A 70 3.21 -3.46 14.54
N ILE A 71 3.22 -2.20 14.98
CA ILE A 71 3.24 -1.83 16.42
C ILE A 71 1.95 -2.26 17.12
N PHE A 72 0.81 -2.08 16.46
CA PHE A 72 -0.51 -2.42 17.02
C PHE A 72 -0.91 -3.89 16.78
N TYR A 73 -0.02 -4.72 16.24
CA TYR A 73 -0.27 -6.13 15.93
C TYR A 73 -1.49 -6.34 14.99
N LEU A 74 -1.81 -5.33 14.19
CA LEU A 74 -2.91 -5.36 13.21
C LEU A 74 -2.50 -6.06 11.91
N GLY A 75 -1.18 -6.22 11.66
CA GLY A 75 -0.66 -6.83 10.44
C GLY A 75 0.83 -7.19 10.51
N THR A 76 1.31 -7.74 9.39
CA THR A 76 2.70 -8.14 9.14
C THR A 76 3.41 -6.96 8.48
N PHE A 77 4.64 -6.61 8.91
CA PHE A 77 5.41 -5.61 8.18
C PHE A 77 5.98 -6.24 6.92
N ALA A 78 5.42 -5.91 5.75
CA ALA A 78 5.82 -6.52 4.49
C ALA A 78 6.23 -5.48 3.44
N ILE A 79 7.40 -5.69 2.84
CA ILE A 79 7.87 -4.84 1.72
C ILE A 79 6.93 -4.95 0.52
N SER A 80 6.35 -6.13 0.29
CA SER A 80 5.34 -6.32 -0.76
C SER A 80 4.15 -5.39 -0.58
N ASP A 81 3.69 -5.17 0.65
CA ASP A 81 2.53 -4.31 0.92
C ASP A 81 2.87 -2.84 0.67
N ILE A 82 4.06 -2.37 1.07
CA ILE A 82 4.55 -1.03 0.71
C ILE A 82 4.54 -0.84 -0.81
N ILE A 83 5.02 -1.83 -1.58
CA ILE A 83 5.07 -1.76 -3.04
C ILE A 83 3.66 -1.71 -3.63
N LEU A 84 2.75 -2.58 -3.18
CA LEU A 84 1.37 -2.65 -3.65
C LEU A 84 0.60 -1.36 -3.32
N ASN A 85 0.76 -0.84 -2.11
CA ASN A 85 0.14 0.40 -1.67
C ASN A 85 0.70 1.61 -2.46
N PHE A 86 2.00 1.59 -2.79
CA PHE A 86 2.62 2.61 -3.65
C PHE A 86 2.09 2.54 -5.09
N LEU A 87 1.88 1.34 -5.64
CA LEU A 87 1.24 1.16 -6.94
C LEU A 87 -0.20 1.72 -6.93
N GLY A 88 -0.97 1.47 -5.88
CA GLY A 88 -2.30 2.07 -5.68
C GLY A 88 -2.26 3.60 -5.70
N CYS A 89 -1.34 4.18 -4.93
CA CYS A 89 -1.13 5.64 -4.92
C CYS A 89 -0.73 6.17 -6.30
N LEU A 90 0.14 5.48 -7.03
CA LEU A 90 0.60 5.88 -8.35
C LEU A 90 -0.54 5.89 -9.37
N ILE A 91 -1.40 4.86 -9.35
CA ILE A 91 -2.60 4.77 -10.18
C ILE A 91 -3.53 5.95 -9.87
N GLY A 92 -3.80 6.21 -8.59
CA GLY A 92 -4.63 7.34 -8.15
C GLY A 92 -4.09 8.69 -8.60
N TYR A 93 -2.79 8.90 -8.44
CA TYR A 93 -2.12 10.12 -8.90
C TYR A 93 -2.24 10.29 -10.41
N TYR A 94 -1.99 9.23 -11.18
CA TYR A 94 -2.10 9.28 -12.65
C TYR A 94 -3.53 9.55 -13.12
N CYS A 95 -4.53 8.92 -12.51
CA CYS A 95 -5.94 9.18 -12.81
C CYS A 95 -6.31 10.65 -12.56
N CYS A 96 -5.90 11.22 -11.41
CA CYS A 96 -6.17 12.62 -11.11
C CYS A 96 -5.42 13.58 -12.06
N TRP A 97 -4.17 13.25 -12.40
CA TRP A 97 -3.38 14.01 -13.35
C TRP A 97 -4.03 14.05 -14.74
N GLU A 98 -4.51 12.91 -15.24
CA GLU A 98 -5.21 12.82 -16.53
C GLU A 98 -6.53 13.61 -16.51
N ILE A 99 -7.27 13.61 -15.39
CA ILE A 99 -8.49 14.42 -15.23
C ILE A 99 -8.15 15.91 -15.26
N LYS A 100 -7.13 16.35 -14.50
CA LYS A 100 -6.66 17.76 -14.52
C LYS A 100 -6.23 18.18 -15.93
N ARG A 101 -5.50 17.32 -16.64
CA ARG A 101 -5.04 17.55 -18.01
C ARG A 101 -6.19 17.70 -19.02
N ARG A 102 -7.33 17.05 -18.78
CA ARG A 102 -8.53 17.16 -19.64
C ARG A 102 -9.42 18.36 -19.31
N LEU A 103 -9.31 18.91 -18.11
CA LEU A 103 -10.09 20.07 -17.66
C LEU A 103 -9.38 21.41 -17.92
N SER A 104 -8.07 21.40 -18.20
CA SER A 104 -7.27 22.56 -18.61
C SER A 104 -7.16 22.68 -20.12
#